data_AF-A0A8T4YUE2-F1
#
_entry.id   AF-A0A8T4YUE2-F1
#
_cell.length_a   1.000
_cell.length_b   1.000
_cell.length_c   1.000
_cell.angle_alpha   90.00
_cell.angle_beta   90.00
_cell.angle_gamma   90.00
#
_symmetry.space_group_name_H-M   'P 1'
#
loop_
_entity.id
_entity.type
_entity.pdbx_description
1 polymer ?
#
loop_
_entity_poly.entity_id
_entity_poly.type
_entity_poly.pdbx_seq_one_letter_code
_entity_poly.pdbx_strand_id
1 'polypeptide(L)'
;MSTVSCRKFLSAGVGGAAAAGIGYLTKDYWYPLTQRVISPKPAFATPTPVETKVNSPPYANFELKRPIYIRPCVGQEVQFLNKSTDPDGDPLTYRWYVDDKLESESKDFSTRFNEIGQHSVRLEVSDGKLKDKKEYSFIDVETDQIFPTKPLYVKYKGVRYFAGSITYEWPNIPSPSTEEMDEQLDTIRDDLGCNAIIICGGEYSEDRMIECGRMALEKRFERIYV
;
A
#
# COMPACT_ATOMS: atom_id res chain seq x y z
N MET A 1 53.77 -8.09 29.46
CA MET A 1 52.45 -8.08 28.78
C MET A 1 51.89 -9.47 29.00
N SER A 2 50.97 -9.73 29.94
CA SER A 2 49.77 -8.95 30.33
C SER A 2 48.76 -8.94 29.17
N THR A 3 47.50 -9.39 29.33
CA THR A 3 46.81 -9.79 30.59
C THR A 3 45.71 -10.84 30.33
N VAL A 4 45.27 -11.52 31.40
CA VAL A 4 44.14 -12.47 31.42
C VAL A 4 42.80 -11.76 31.30
N SER A 5 41.83 -12.36 30.59
CA SER A 5 40.42 -12.36 31.01
C SER A 5 39.65 -13.56 30.44
N CYS A 6 38.62 -14.01 31.17
CA CYS A 6 37.75 -15.13 30.83
C CYS A 6 36.35 -14.84 31.38
N ARG A 7 35.27 -15.24 30.67
CA ARG A 7 33.96 -15.54 31.28
C ARG A 7 33.02 -16.38 30.39
N LYS A 8 32.85 -17.63 30.83
CA LYS A 8 31.55 -18.34 30.95
C LYS A 8 30.60 -17.50 31.85
N PHE A 9 29.29 -17.67 32.02
CA PHE A 9 28.17 -18.55 31.57
C PHE A 9 26.85 -17.80 32.01
N LEU A 10 25.59 -18.20 31.85
CA LEU A 10 24.84 -19.38 31.33
C LEU A 10 23.38 -18.91 31.05
N SER A 11 22.54 -19.76 30.42
CA SER A 11 21.08 -19.78 30.66
C SER A 11 20.59 -21.22 30.81
N ALA A 12 19.67 -21.49 31.75
CA ALA A 12 19.40 -22.84 32.24
C ALA A 12 17.91 -23.23 32.21
N GLY A 13 17.68 -24.55 32.15
CA GLY A 13 16.39 -25.25 32.19
C GLY A 13 16.68 -26.74 31.97
N VAL A 14 17.01 -27.52 33.01
CA VAL A 14 16.07 -28.10 33.99
C VAL A 14 14.98 -28.93 33.27
N GLY A 15 14.98 -30.27 33.37
CA GLY A 15 15.97 -31.12 34.04
C GLY A 15 15.61 -32.62 33.92
N GLY A 16 16.59 -33.49 34.13
CA GLY A 16 16.39 -34.94 34.11
C GLY A 16 17.51 -35.65 34.88
N ALA A 17 17.16 -36.30 35.99
CA ALA A 17 18.11 -36.96 36.87
C ALA A 17 17.60 -38.34 37.32
N ALA A 18 18.33 -39.38 36.96
CA ALA A 18 18.32 -40.71 37.57
C ALA A 18 19.65 -41.39 37.21
N ALA A 19 20.24 -42.21 38.10
CA ALA A 19 21.60 -42.71 37.94
C ALA A 19 21.77 -44.19 38.34
N ALA A 20 22.55 -44.91 37.54
CA ALA A 20 23.21 -46.19 37.86
C ALA A 20 24.30 -46.47 36.79
N GLY A 21 25.47 -47.06 37.08
CA GLY A 21 26.05 -47.36 38.40
C GLY A 21 27.42 -48.04 38.31
N ILE A 22 28.43 -47.46 38.97
CA ILE A 22 29.63 -48.07 39.63
C ILE A 22 30.44 -49.17 38.90
N GLY A 23 31.71 -48.87 38.60
CA GLY A 23 32.86 -49.82 38.66
C GLY A 23 33.12 -50.69 37.40
N TYR A 24 34.34 -51.14 37.10
CA TYR A 24 35.68 -50.94 37.71
C TYR A 24 36.78 -50.92 36.63
N LEU A 25 37.99 -50.47 36.98
CA LEU A 25 39.18 -50.43 36.12
C LEU A 25 39.96 -51.77 36.10
N THR A 26 40.35 -52.26 34.92
CA THR A 26 41.57 -53.08 34.73
C THR A 26 42.25 -52.79 33.39
N LYS A 27 43.56 -53.09 33.37
CA LYS A 27 44.56 -52.63 32.39
C LYS A 27 44.43 -53.19 30.98
N ASP A 28 45.10 -52.48 30.09
CA ASP A 28 45.50 -52.79 28.72
C ASP A 28 45.88 -54.26 28.47
N TYR A 29 45.41 -54.83 27.36
CA TYR A 29 46.25 -55.56 26.39
C TYR A 29 45.58 -55.52 25.01
N TRP A 30 46.37 -55.25 23.97
CA TRP A 30 45.95 -55.15 22.56
C TRP A 30 46.57 -56.27 21.75
N TYR A 31 45.77 -56.98 20.95
CA TYR A 31 46.13 -57.58 19.64
C TYR A 31 44.84 -57.91 18.85
N PRO A 32 44.89 -58.05 17.50
CA PRO A 32 43.78 -57.60 16.65
C PRO A 32 42.66 -58.64 16.46
N LEU A 33 41.43 -58.12 16.27
CA LEU A 33 40.28 -58.87 15.76
C LEU A 33 40.00 -58.52 14.29
N THR A 34 39.55 -59.51 13.53
CA THR A 34 39.33 -59.42 12.08
C THR A 34 38.13 -58.56 11.74
N GLN A 35 38.29 -57.70 10.73
CA GLN A 35 37.26 -56.76 10.28
C GLN A 35 36.16 -57.50 9.49
N ARG A 36 35.18 -58.07 10.20
CA ARG A 36 33.92 -58.52 9.59
C ARG A 36 33.19 -57.31 9.00
N VAL A 37 32.96 -57.33 7.69
CA VAL A 37 32.10 -56.34 7.00
C VAL A 37 30.66 -56.56 7.47
N ILE A 38 30.21 -55.72 8.39
CA ILE A 38 28.80 -55.61 8.74
C ILE A 38 28.19 -54.60 7.76
N SER A 39 27.48 -55.10 6.74
CA SER A 39 26.70 -54.24 5.86
C SER A 39 25.71 -53.42 6.69
N PRO A 40 25.68 -52.09 6.57
CA PRO A 40 24.72 -51.29 7.33
C PRO A 40 23.30 -51.66 6.88
N LYS A 41 22.49 -52.13 7.84
CA LYS A 41 21.04 -52.32 7.64
C LYS A 41 20.48 -50.98 7.15
N PRO A 42 19.73 -50.92 6.02
CA PRO A 42 19.21 -49.67 5.53
C PRO A 42 18.32 -49.03 6.59
N ALA A 43 18.67 -47.82 7.01
CA ALA A 43 17.80 -47.00 7.82
C ALA A 43 16.62 -46.60 6.93
N PHE A 44 15.43 -47.12 7.23
CA PHE A 44 14.20 -46.63 6.63
C PHE A 44 14.00 -45.19 7.10
N ALA A 45 14.35 -44.23 6.25
CA ALA A 45 13.99 -42.84 6.46
C ALA A 45 12.46 -42.77 6.51
N THR A 46 11.91 -42.47 7.69
CA THR A 46 10.48 -42.16 7.82
C THR A 46 10.21 -40.94 6.94
N PRO A 47 9.29 -41.02 5.96
CA PRO A 47 8.96 -39.85 5.16
C PRO A 47 8.43 -38.78 6.10
N THR A 48 9.09 -37.63 6.12
CA THR A 48 8.60 -36.46 6.85
C THR A 48 7.21 -36.14 6.28
N PRO A 49 6.17 -35.96 7.11
CA PRO A 49 4.88 -35.51 6.60
C PRO A 49 5.08 -34.20 5.85
N VAL A 50 4.76 -34.19 4.55
CA VAL A 50 4.75 -32.95 3.77
C VAL A 50 3.56 -32.16 4.26
N GLU A 51 3.81 -31.20 5.14
CA GLU A 51 2.79 -30.31 5.70
C GLU A 51 2.26 -29.40 4.58
N THR A 52 1.27 -29.89 3.85
CA THR A 52 0.62 -29.18 2.76
C THR A 52 -0.24 -28.07 3.33
N LYS A 53 0.39 -26.90 3.51
CA LYS A 53 -0.27 -25.63 3.84
C LYS A 53 -1.47 -25.44 2.90
N VAL A 54 -2.67 -25.39 3.47
CA VAL A 54 -3.91 -25.16 2.73
C VAL A 54 -3.93 -23.70 2.27
N ASN A 55 -4.36 -23.48 1.04
CA ASN A 55 -4.29 -22.18 0.38
C ASN A 55 -5.47 -21.27 0.74
N SER A 56 -5.14 -20.04 1.13
CA SER A 56 -6.07 -18.93 1.34
C SER A 56 -6.33 -18.21 0.00
N PRO A 57 -7.50 -17.61 -0.24
CA PRO A 57 -7.67 -16.75 -1.41
C PRO A 57 -6.89 -15.44 -1.25
N PRO A 58 -6.42 -14.83 -2.36
CA PRO A 58 -5.88 -13.48 -2.31
C PRO A 58 -6.97 -12.47 -1.95
N TYR A 59 -6.58 -11.30 -1.45
CA TYR A 59 -7.48 -10.15 -1.26
C TYR A 59 -7.24 -9.13 -2.38
N ALA A 60 -8.24 -8.95 -3.25
CA ALA A 60 -8.19 -7.99 -4.34
C ALA A 60 -8.53 -6.58 -3.83
N ASN A 61 -7.63 -5.62 -4.05
CA ASN A 61 -7.89 -4.22 -3.73
C ASN A 61 -7.11 -3.27 -4.65
N PHE A 62 -7.71 -2.12 -4.96
CA PHE A 62 -7.05 -1.04 -5.68
C PHE A 62 -7.66 0.32 -5.32
N GLU A 63 -6.89 1.37 -5.59
CA GLU A 63 -7.27 2.76 -5.38
C GLU A 63 -7.14 3.53 -6.70
N LEU A 64 -8.06 4.47 -6.93
CA LEU A 64 -7.87 5.52 -7.91
C LEU A 64 -6.68 6.38 -7.46
N LYS A 65 -5.73 6.67 -8.35
CA LYS A 65 -4.67 7.63 -8.06
C LYS A 65 -5.29 9.02 -7.94
N ARG A 66 -4.95 9.72 -6.85
CA ARG A 66 -5.39 11.09 -6.52
C ARG A 66 -5.12 12.07 -7.69
N PRO A 67 -5.98 13.10 -7.91
CA PRO A 67 -7.09 13.52 -7.04
C PRO A 67 -8.36 12.63 -7.13
N ILE A 68 -9.01 12.38 -5.99
CA ILE A 68 -10.17 11.44 -5.92
C ILE A 68 -11.53 12.14 -6.11
N TYR A 69 -11.66 13.42 -5.74
CA TYR A 69 -12.92 14.18 -5.75
C TYR A 69 -13.21 14.88 -7.09
N ILE A 70 -12.42 14.63 -8.14
CA ILE A 70 -12.64 15.15 -9.50
C ILE A 70 -13.08 13.99 -10.39
N ARG A 71 -14.24 14.13 -11.03
CA ARG A 71 -14.63 13.25 -12.12
C ARG A 71 -13.72 13.51 -13.32
N PRO A 72 -12.97 12.51 -13.81
CA PRO A 72 -12.00 12.74 -14.88
C PRO A 72 -12.71 13.17 -16.17
N CYS A 73 -12.08 14.07 -16.92
CA CYS A 73 -12.60 14.49 -18.22
C CYS A 73 -12.28 13.45 -19.31
N VAL A 74 -13.07 13.45 -20.38
CA VAL A 74 -12.75 12.68 -21.61
C VAL A 74 -11.30 12.95 -22.06
N GLY A 75 -10.54 11.88 -22.30
CA GLY A 75 -9.13 11.94 -22.72
C GLY A 75 -8.12 12.18 -21.59
N GLN A 76 -8.56 12.51 -20.37
CA GLN A 76 -7.68 12.63 -19.19
C GLN A 76 -7.10 11.25 -18.82
N GLU A 77 -5.85 11.23 -18.34
CA GLU A 77 -5.23 10.00 -17.88
C GLU A 77 -5.68 9.64 -16.47
N VAL A 78 -6.23 8.44 -16.33
CA VAL A 78 -6.68 7.89 -15.07
C VAL A 78 -5.78 6.72 -14.71
N GLN A 79 -5.14 6.78 -13.54
CA GLN A 79 -4.20 5.76 -13.07
C GLN A 79 -4.79 5.03 -11.86
N PHE A 80 -4.56 3.72 -11.76
CA PHE A 80 -5.06 2.84 -10.70
C PHE A 80 -3.91 2.12 -10.02
N LEU A 81 -3.83 2.25 -8.69
CA LEU A 81 -2.77 1.69 -7.87
C LEU A 81 -3.25 0.43 -7.16
N ASN A 82 -2.52 -0.65 -7.35
CA ASN A 82 -2.90 -1.97 -6.86
C ASN A 82 -2.42 -2.17 -5.41
N LYS A 83 -3.38 -2.50 -4.54
CA LYS A 83 -3.23 -2.70 -3.10
C LYS A 83 -3.54 -4.14 -2.67
N SER A 84 -3.60 -5.06 -3.64
CA SER A 84 -3.96 -6.45 -3.41
C SER A 84 -2.86 -7.18 -2.62
N THR A 85 -3.27 -8.09 -1.75
CA THR A 85 -2.37 -8.81 -0.83
C THR A 85 -2.73 -10.28 -0.76
N ASP A 86 -1.72 -11.14 -0.71
CA ASP A 86 -1.91 -12.56 -0.48
C ASP A 86 -1.65 -12.90 1.01
N PRO A 87 -2.55 -13.64 1.70
CA PRO A 87 -2.32 -14.05 3.09
C PRO A 87 -1.16 -15.06 3.25
N ASP A 88 -0.87 -15.83 2.20
CA ASP A 88 0.07 -16.94 2.24
C ASP A 88 1.47 -16.61 1.70
N GLY A 89 1.58 -15.49 0.98
CA GLY A 89 2.81 -14.95 0.38
C GLY A 89 3.01 -15.32 -1.09
N ASP A 90 1.98 -15.86 -1.75
CA ASP A 90 2.10 -16.40 -3.10
C ASP A 90 2.18 -15.31 -4.19
N PRO A 91 2.85 -15.57 -5.33
CA PRO A 91 3.01 -14.58 -6.40
C PRO A 91 1.68 -14.26 -7.10
N LEU A 92 1.24 -13.01 -7.01
CA LEU A 92 -0.03 -12.56 -7.58
C LEU A 92 0.09 -12.14 -9.05
N THR A 93 -0.91 -12.57 -9.83
CA THR A 93 -1.23 -12.14 -11.19
C THR A 93 -2.49 -11.28 -11.20
N TYR A 94 -2.62 -10.40 -12.20
CA TYR A 94 -3.61 -9.33 -12.22
C TYR A 94 -4.29 -9.25 -13.59
N ARG A 95 -5.59 -8.92 -13.62
CA ARG A 95 -6.32 -8.65 -14.87
C ARG A 95 -7.28 -7.48 -14.65
N TRP A 96 -7.08 -6.41 -15.41
CA TRP A 96 -7.86 -5.19 -15.37
C TRP A 96 -8.87 -5.19 -16.51
N TYR A 97 -10.12 -4.96 -16.15
CA TYR A 97 -11.23 -4.84 -17.08
C TYR A 97 -11.85 -3.45 -16.97
N VAL A 98 -12.22 -2.87 -18.11
CA VAL A 98 -13.02 -1.64 -18.24
C VAL A 98 -14.27 -2.01 -19.03
N ASP A 99 -15.45 -1.70 -18.51
CA ASP A 99 -16.74 -2.07 -19.13
C ASP A 99 -16.81 -3.56 -19.53
N ASP A 100 -16.36 -4.41 -18.60
CA ASP A 100 -16.13 -5.86 -18.72
C ASP A 100 -15.13 -6.34 -19.81
N LYS A 101 -14.57 -5.45 -20.63
CA LYS A 101 -13.50 -5.74 -21.60
C LYS A 101 -12.13 -5.73 -20.93
N LEU A 102 -11.27 -6.72 -21.22
CA LEU A 102 -9.91 -6.80 -20.69
C LEU A 102 -9.00 -5.74 -21.35
N GLU A 103 -8.35 -4.90 -20.53
CA GLU A 103 -7.44 -3.83 -21.00
C GLU A 103 -5.97 -4.04 -20.59
N SER A 104 -5.69 -4.67 -19.45
CA SER A 104 -4.31 -4.85 -18.97
C SER A 104 -4.13 -6.04 -18.03
N GLU A 105 -2.93 -6.61 -18.02
CA GLU A 105 -2.49 -7.63 -17.04
C GLU A 105 -1.28 -7.14 -16.20
N SER A 106 -1.02 -5.83 -16.24
CA SER A 106 0.01 -5.17 -15.40
C SER A 106 -0.43 -5.08 -13.93
N LYS A 107 0.53 -4.95 -13.00
CA LYS A 107 0.22 -4.75 -11.58
C LYS A 107 -0.67 -3.52 -11.38
N ASP A 108 -0.13 -2.35 -11.71
CA ASP A 108 -0.83 -1.07 -11.71
C ASP A 108 -1.34 -0.79 -13.14
N PHE A 109 -2.40 0.01 -13.28
CA PHE A 109 -3.08 0.24 -14.56
C PHE A 109 -3.23 1.74 -14.85
N SER A 110 -3.33 2.11 -16.12
CA SER A 110 -3.56 3.48 -16.55
C SER A 110 -4.32 3.48 -17.88
N THR A 111 -5.32 4.34 -18.01
CA THR A 111 -6.21 4.41 -19.18
C THR A 111 -6.69 5.83 -19.43
N ARG A 112 -7.40 6.04 -20.55
CA ARG A 112 -8.07 7.28 -20.92
C ARG A 112 -9.47 6.94 -21.42
N PHE A 113 -10.49 7.48 -20.77
CA PHE A 113 -11.88 7.29 -21.19
C PHE A 113 -12.19 8.21 -22.37
N ASN A 114 -12.76 7.66 -23.44
CA ASN A 114 -13.01 8.40 -24.70
C ASN A 114 -14.50 8.78 -24.88
N GLU A 115 -15.36 8.32 -23.98
CA GLU A 115 -16.80 8.58 -23.97
C GLU A 115 -17.18 9.21 -22.62
N ILE A 116 -18.39 9.79 -22.53
CA ILE A 116 -18.91 10.45 -21.32
C ILE A 116 -19.84 9.53 -20.54
N GLY A 117 -19.90 9.75 -19.23
CA GLY A 117 -20.78 9.00 -18.32
C GLY A 117 -20.05 7.88 -17.57
N GLN A 118 -20.80 6.89 -17.13
CA GLN A 118 -20.34 5.93 -16.12
C GLN A 118 -19.68 4.69 -16.73
N HIS A 119 -18.39 4.53 -16.46
CA HIS A 119 -17.62 3.34 -16.81
C HIS A 119 -17.38 2.45 -15.58
N SER A 120 -17.38 1.13 -15.75
CA SER A 120 -17.01 0.19 -14.68
C SER A 120 -15.53 -0.18 -14.78
N VAL A 121 -14.85 -0.31 -13.63
CA VAL A 121 -13.44 -0.74 -13.58
C VAL A 121 -13.26 -1.87 -12.58
N ARG A 122 -12.74 -2.99 -13.04
CA ARG A 122 -12.69 -4.25 -12.29
C ARG A 122 -11.29 -4.86 -12.33
N LEU A 123 -10.71 -5.12 -11.16
CA LEU A 123 -9.45 -5.83 -10.97
C LEU A 123 -9.76 -7.26 -10.51
N GLU A 124 -9.33 -8.25 -11.28
CA GLU A 124 -9.27 -9.67 -10.91
C GLU A 124 -7.83 -10.01 -10.50
N VAL A 125 -7.67 -10.78 -9.43
CA VAL A 125 -6.36 -11.14 -8.86
C VAL A 125 -6.30 -12.65 -8.63
N SER A 126 -5.15 -13.28 -8.90
CA SER A 126 -4.96 -14.73 -8.69
C SER A 126 -3.54 -15.08 -8.25
N ASP A 127 -3.47 -15.96 -7.25
CA ASP A 127 -2.27 -16.66 -6.76
C ASP A 127 -1.89 -17.91 -7.61
N GLY A 128 -2.65 -18.19 -8.68
CA GLY A 128 -2.50 -19.39 -9.52
C GLY A 128 -3.35 -20.60 -9.11
N LYS A 129 -4.12 -20.52 -8.01
CA LYS A 129 -4.99 -21.58 -7.46
C LYS A 129 -6.43 -21.09 -7.24
N LEU A 130 -6.56 -19.92 -6.62
CA LEU A 130 -7.78 -19.21 -6.27
C LEU A 130 -7.78 -17.82 -6.93
N LYS A 131 -8.92 -17.13 -6.81
CA LYS A 131 -9.12 -15.78 -7.34
C LYS A 131 -9.99 -14.95 -6.41
N ASP A 132 -9.75 -13.64 -6.42
CA ASP A 132 -10.65 -12.62 -5.88
C ASP A 132 -10.80 -11.47 -6.88
N LYS A 133 -11.82 -10.64 -6.72
CA LYS A 133 -12.05 -9.47 -7.57
C LYS A 133 -12.53 -8.24 -6.79
N LYS A 134 -11.98 -7.08 -7.16
CA LYS A 134 -12.42 -5.76 -6.72
C LYS A 134 -13.03 -5.01 -7.90
N GLU A 135 -14.05 -4.21 -7.63
CA GLU A 135 -14.81 -3.51 -8.67
C GLU A 135 -15.16 -2.11 -8.16
N TYR A 136 -14.84 -1.09 -8.96
CA TYR A 136 -15.37 0.26 -8.84
C TYR A 136 -16.60 0.31 -9.74
N SER A 137 -17.77 0.51 -9.12
CA SER A 137 -19.05 0.39 -9.83
C SER A 137 -19.20 1.43 -10.94
N PHE A 138 -18.89 2.70 -10.64
CA PHE A 138 -19.01 3.80 -11.60
C PHE A 138 -17.86 4.79 -11.43
N ILE A 139 -17.06 4.96 -12.47
CA ILE A 139 -16.25 6.16 -12.71
C ILE A 139 -17.03 6.99 -13.72
N ASP A 140 -17.57 8.10 -13.24
CA ASP A 140 -18.40 8.99 -14.04
C ASP A 140 -17.50 10.05 -14.71
N VAL A 141 -17.48 10.06 -16.05
CA VAL A 141 -16.55 10.83 -16.88
C VAL A 141 -17.25 12.04 -17.47
N GLU A 142 -16.74 13.24 -17.19
CA GLU A 142 -17.34 14.49 -17.66
C GLU A 142 -16.76 14.96 -19.01
N THR A 143 -17.48 15.86 -19.68
CA THR A 143 -16.95 16.59 -20.83
C THR A 143 -15.81 17.51 -20.40
N ASP A 144 -14.72 17.55 -21.17
CA ASP A 144 -13.72 18.62 -21.08
C ASP A 144 -14.37 20.02 -21.24
N GLN A 145 -13.69 21.07 -20.79
CA GLN A 145 -14.23 22.41 -20.60
C GLN A 145 -14.83 23.00 -21.89
N ILE A 146 -16.17 22.91 -22.00
CA ILE A 146 -16.96 23.33 -23.17
C ILE A 146 -16.76 24.82 -23.53
N PHE A 147 -16.34 25.64 -22.57
CA PHE A 147 -16.02 27.05 -22.79
C PHE A 147 -14.60 27.22 -23.35
N PRO A 148 -14.41 27.81 -24.54
CA PRO A 148 -13.08 28.00 -25.10
C PRO A 148 -12.22 28.85 -24.16
N THR A 149 -11.02 28.35 -23.86
CA THR A 149 -10.04 28.94 -22.93
C THR A 149 -9.44 30.24 -23.46
N LYS A 150 -10.26 31.30 -23.53
CA LYS A 150 -9.79 32.65 -23.83
C LYS A 150 -8.73 33.03 -22.80
N PRO A 151 -7.47 33.29 -23.20
CA PRO A 151 -6.40 33.54 -22.26
C PRO A 151 -6.71 34.77 -21.41
N LEU A 152 -6.83 34.55 -20.09
CA LEU A 152 -7.04 35.61 -19.12
C LEU A 152 -5.69 36.25 -18.82
N TYR A 153 -5.39 37.37 -19.49
CA TYR A 153 -4.20 38.20 -19.25
C TYR A 153 -4.29 38.99 -17.93
N VAL A 154 -4.60 38.30 -16.83
CA VAL A 154 -4.62 38.83 -15.46
C VAL A 154 -3.33 38.43 -14.75
N LYS A 155 -2.71 39.36 -14.01
CA LYS A 155 -1.50 39.02 -13.23
C LYS A 155 -1.82 37.98 -12.14
N TYR A 156 -3.04 38.02 -11.59
CA TYR A 156 -3.50 37.09 -10.58
C TYR A 156 -4.83 36.47 -10.99
N LYS A 157 -4.84 35.15 -11.23
CA LYS A 157 -6.04 34.31 -11.32
C LYS A 157 -6.26 33.70 -9.94
N GLY A 158 -7.34 34.13 -9.27
CA GLY A 158 -7.59 33.83 -7.86
C GLY A 158 -8.85 33.02 -7.61
N VAL A 159 -8.84 32.21 -6.55
CA VAL A 159 -10.01 31.50 -6.03
C VAL A 159 -10.20 31.78 -4.54
N ARG A 160 -11.43 31.64 -4.01
CA ARG A 160 -11.68 31.52 -2.57
C ARG A 160 -11.82 30.05 -2.21
N TYR A 161 -11.12 29.63 -1.16
CA TYR A 161 -11.04 28.24 -0.71
C TYR A 161 -11.41 28.13 0.77
N PHE A 162 -12.15 27.09 1.15
CA PHE A 162 -12.61 26.88 2.52
C PHE A 162 -11.88 25.69 3.16
N ALA A 163 -10.87 25.98 3.98
CA ALA A 163 -10.10 24.99 4.75
C ALA A 163 -10.83 24.49 6.00
N GLY A 164 -11.94 25.13 6.36
CA GLY A 164 -12.75 24.84 7.54
C GLY A 164 -14.22 25.24 7.38
N SER A 165 -15.01 25.07 8.45
CA SER A 165 -16.47 25.10 8.41
C SER A 165 -17.06 26.39 7.84
N ILE A 166 -18.04 26.25 6.93
CA ILE A 166 -18.63 27.35 6.15
C ILE A 166 -19.80 27.99 6.90
N THR A 167 -19.51 28.46 8.13
CA THR A 167 -20.45 29.09 9.08
C THR A 167 -21.55 28.19 9.66
N TYR A 168 -22.24 28.68 10.70
CA TYR A 168 -23.32 27.99 11.40
C TYR A 168 -24.54 27.66 10.50
N GLU A 169 -24.72 28.35 9.38
CA GLU A 169 -25.85 28.14 8.46
C GLU A 169 -25.74 26.82 7.65
N TRP A 170 -24.54 26.22 7.56
CA TRP A 170 -24.27 25.03 6.75
C TRP A 170 -23.62 23.89 7.58
N PRO A 171 -24.22 23.46 8.71
CA PRO A 171 -23.57 22.60 9.70
C PRO A 171 -23.27 21.17 9.21
N ASN A 172 -23.85 20.77 8.08
CA ASN A 172 -23.70 19.43 7.49
C ASN A 172 -22.62 19.35 6.40
N ILE A 173 -21.91 20.45 6.09
CA ILE A 173 -20.77 20.42 5.17
C ILE A 173 -19.51 20.02 5.97
N PRO A 174 -18.90 18.84 5.73
CA PRO A 174 -17.64 18.48 6.37
C PRO A 174 -16.52 19.41 5.88
N SER A 175 -15.59 19.75 6.78
CA SER A 175 -14.36 20.45 6.38
C SER A 175 -13.40 19.44 5.71
N PRO A 176 -12.71 19.81 4.61
CA PRO A 176 -11.78 18.91 3.93
C PRO A 176 -10.63 18.52 4.86
N SER A 177 -10.28 17.23 4.88
CA SER A 177 -9.11 16.69 5.60
C SER A 177 -7.79 17.28 5.09
N THR A 178 -6.70 17.08 5.85
CA THR A 178 -5.35 17.55 5.48
C THR A 178 -4.94 17.04 4.10
N GLU A 179 -5.24 15.77 3.83
CA GLU A 179 -5.04 15.08 2.56
C GLU A 179 -5.87 15.67 1.41
N GLU A 180 -7.15 15.97 1.66
CA GLU A 180 -8.02 16.60 0.66
C GLU A 180 -7.61 18.04 0.38
N MET A 181 -7.18 18.81 1.40
CA MET A 181 -6.66 20.16 1.21
C MET A 181 -5.41 20.17 0.33
N ASP A 182 -4.48 19.23 0.53
CA ASP A 182 -3.26 19.15 -0.24
C ASP A 182 -3.54 18.91 -1.74
N GLU A 183 -4.36 17.92 -2.06
CA GLU A 183 -4.77 17.62 -3.44
C GLU A 183 -5.58 18.78 -4.07
N GLN A 184 -6.51 19.38 -3.32
CA GLN A 184 -7.38 20.45 -3.85
C GLN A 184 -6.58 21.70 -4.20
N LEU A 185 -5.47 21.94 -3.50
CA LEU A 185 -4.54 23.02 -3.85
C LEU A 185 -3.73 22.72 -5.12
N ASP A 186 -3.37 21.47 -5.42
CA ASP A 186 -2.74 21.12 -6.71
C ASP A 186 -3.73 21.33 -7.86
N THR A 187 -4.97 20.86 -7.70
CA THR A 187 -6.07 21.09 -8.66
C THR A 187 -6.26 22.57 -8.96
N ILE A 188 -6.29 23.40 -7.90
CA ILE A 188 -6.42 24.85 -8.04
C ILE A 188 -5.20 25.45 -8.76
N ARG A 189 -3.99 24.92 -8.49
CA ARG A 189 -2.73 25.46 -9.02
C ARG A 189 -2.51 25.13 -10.49
N ASP A 190 -2.65 23.86 -10.84
CA ASP A 190 -2.19 23.28 -12.10
C ASP A 190 -3.34 23.10 -13.10
N ASP A 191 -4.41 22.38 -12.73
CA ASP A 191 -5.57 22.15 -13.61
C ASP A 191 -6.37 23.45 -13.83
N LEU A 192 -6.70 24.16 -12.75
CA LEU A 192 -7.38 25.45 -12.83
C LEU A 192 -6.42 26.61 -13.12
N GLY A 193 -5.10 26.40 -13.09
CA GLY A 193 -4.10 27.43 -13.43
C GLY A 193 -4.17 28.70 -12.56
N CYS A 194 -4.71 28.63 -11.34
CA CYS A 194 -4.76 29.78 -10.43
C CYS A 194 -3.37 30.00 -9.80
N ASN A 195 -2.98 31.25 -9.64
CA ASN A 195 -1.73 31.64 -8.94
C ASN A 195 -1.99 32.47 -7.68
N ALA A 196 -3.25 32.75 -7.36
CA ALA A 196 -3.66 33.41 -6.13
C ALA A 196 -4.78 32.62 -5.41
N ILE A 197 -4.85 32.76 -4.09
CA ILE A 197 -5.86 32.09 -3.26
C ILE A 197 -6.24 32.95 -2.06
N ILE A 198 -7.51 32.90 -1.68
CA ILE A 198 -8.06 33.45 -0.43
C ILE A 198 -8.57 32.26 0.38
N ILE A 199 -7.83 31.88 1.42
CA ILE A 199 -8.16 30.81 2.35
C ILE A 199 -9.18 31.36 3.35
N CYS A 200 -10.14 30.52 3.76
CA CYS A 200 -11.24 30.85 4.65
C CYS A 200 -11.60 29.66 5.54
N GLY A 201 -12.29 29.95 6.64
CA GLY A 201 -12.81 28.95 7.58
C GLY A 201 -13.71 29.63 8.63
N GLY A 202 -14.32 28.81 9.49
CA GLY A 202 -15.11 29.29 10.62
C GLY A 202 -14.26 29.63 11.84
N GLU A 203 -14.90 30.16 12.88
CA GLU A 203 -14.29 30.64 14.14
C GLU A 203 -13.29 29.66 14.78
N TYR A 204 -13.48 28.35 14.62
CA TYR A 204 -12.61 27.30 15.17
C TYR A 204 -11.76 26.59 14.09
N SER A 205 -11.39 27.31 13.02
CA SER A 205 -10.63 26.76 11.88
C SER A 205 -9.25 27.38 11.67
N GLU A 206 -8.76 28.23 12.58
CA GLU A 206 -7.49 28.97 12.44
C GLU A 206 -6.30 28.04 12.12
N ASP A 207 -6.12 26.95 12.88
CA ASP A 207 -5.07 25.94 12.62
C ASP A 207 -5.16 25.34 11.19
N ARG A 208 -6.38 25.10 10.70
CA ARG A 208 -6.62 24.56 9.35
C ARG A 208 -6.28 25.58 8.28
N MET A 209 -6.58 26.86 8.53
CA MET A 209 -6.30 27.97 7.63
C MET A 209 -4.79 28.24 7.54
N ILE A 210 -4.07 28.16 8.67
CA ILE A 210 -2.60 28.24 8.73
C ILE A 210 -1.95 27.08 7.98
N GLU A 211 -2.41 25.84 8.20
CA GLU A 211 -1.88 24.64 7.54
C GLU A 211 -2.15 24.64 6.02
N CYS A 212 -3.36 25.05 5.60
CA CYS A 212 -3.67 25.29 4.19
C CYS A 212 -2.77 26.40 3.58
N GLY A 213 -2.45 27.44 4.35
CA GLY A 213 -1.51 28.49 3.96
C GLY A 213 -0.08 27.96 3.74
N ARG A 214 0.37 27.03 4.59
CA ARG A 214 1.66 26.32 4.43
C ARG A 214 1.68 25.50 3.13
N MET A 215 0.65 24.69 2.88
CA MET A 215 0.51 23.91 1.65
C MET A 215 0.50 24.80 0.40
N ALA A 216 -0.22 25.93 0.43
CA ALA A 216 -0.27 26.86 -0.70
C ALA A 216 1.08 27.56 -0.98
N LEU A 217 1.92 27.79 0.04
CA LEU A 217 3.30 28.25 -0.16
C LEU A 217 4.15 27.19 -0.86
N GLU A 218 4.04 25.93 -0.43
CA GLU A 218 4.79 24.79 -0.99
C GLU A 218 4.39 24.53 -2.46
N LYS A 219 3.09 24.63 -2.76
CA LYS A 219 2.50 24.55 -4.12
C LYS A 219 2.64 25.88 -4.91
N ARG A 220 3.51 26.79 -4.45
CA ARG A 220 3.99 27.99 -5.17
C ARG A 220 2.88 28.94 -5.62
N PHE A 221 1.85 29.16 -4.82
CA PHE A 221 0.92 30.28 -5.05
C PHE A 221 1.66 31.62 -4.88
N GLU A 222 1.49 32.55 -5.82
CA GLU A 222 2.17 33.85 -5.82
C GLU A 222 1.56 34.86 -4.84
N ARG A 223 0.32 34.62 -4.43
CA ARG A 223 -0.47 35.52 -3.58
C ARG A 223 -1.48 34.73 -2.77
N ILE A 224 -1.20 34.58 -1.48
CA ILE A 224 -2.04 33.90 -0.52
C ILE A 224 -2.61 34.94 0.43
N TYR A 225 -3.92 34.90 0.66
CA TYR A 225 -4.59 35.56 1.77
C TYR A 225 -5.19 34.48 2.68
N VAL A 226 -5.25 34.80 3.97
CA VAL A 226 -5.79 33.98 5.07
C VAL A 226 -6.63 34.89 5.94
#